data_AF-A0A7V3KXB7-F1
#
_entry.id   AF-A0A7V3KXB7-F1
#
_cell.length_a   1.000
_cell.length_b   1.000
_cell.length_c   1.000
_cell.angle_alpha   90.00
_cell.angle_beta   90.00
_cell.angle_gamma   90.00
#
_symmetry.space_group_name_H-M   'P 1'
#
loop_
_entity.id
_entity.type
_entity.pdbx_description
1 polymer ?
#
loop_
_entity_poly.entity_id
_entity_poly.type
_entity_poly.pdbx_seq_one_letter_code
_entity_poly.pdbx_strand_id
1 'polypeptide(L)'
;MNGELSLGQLLKLKRKDQGLSLEEIAQITRISLYNLQFLESDQYHLLPGEVYTRGYLKSYARVLRLDPEEIIKIYHQQRHYQNIFSKPAFSLSHSL
;
A
#
# COMPACT_ATOMS: atom_id res chain seq x y z
N MET A 1 -2.29 -16.16 -17.10
CA MET A 1 -2.85 -15.52 -15.89
C MET A 1 -1.68 -15.02 -15.08
N ASN A 2 -1.35 -13.75 -15.17
CA ASN A 2 -0.13 -13.23 -14.55
C ASN A 2 -0.46 -12.99 -13.07
N GLY A 3 -0.17 -14.00 -12.24
CA GLY A 3 -0.49 -14.04 -10.81
C GLY A 3 0.42 -13.17 -9.95
N GLU A 4 0.57 -11.89 -10.29
CA GLU A 4 1.29 -10.94 -9.45
C GLU A 4 0.41 -10.52 -8.26
N LEU A 5 0.96 -10.69 -7.06
CA LEU A 5 0.33 -10.22 -5.83
C LEU A 5 0.31 -8.69 -5.80
N SER A 6 -0.79 -8.11 -5.31
CA SER A 6 -0.82 -6.69 -4.99
C SER A 6 0.11 -6.37 -3.81
N LEU A 7 0.39 -5.08 -3.58
CA LEU A 7 1.26 -4.70 -2.46
C LEU A 7 0.62 -5.06 -1.11
N GLY A 8 -0.68 -4.81 -0.94
CA GLY A 8 -1.40 -5.22 0.25
C GLY A 8 -1.35 -6.73 0.49
N GLN A 9 -1.51 -7.52 -0.57
CA GLN A 9 -1.38 -8.99 -0.49
C GLN A 9 0.03 -9.44 -0.13
N LEU A 10 1.08 -8.79 -0.67
CA LEU A 10 2.48 -9.06 -0.32
C LEU A 10 2.74 -8.80 1.16
N LEU A 11 2.30 -7.65 1.69
CA LEU A 11 2.45 -7.30 3.10
C LEU A 11 1.74 -8.30 4.00
N LYS A 12 0.50 -8.67 3.66
CA LYS A 12 -0.29 -9.67 4.39
C LYS A 12 0.37 -11.04 4.41
N LEU A 13 0.87 -11.49 3.27
CA LEU A 13 1.58 -12.76 3.14
C LEU A 13 2.84 -12.75 4.01
N LYS A 14 3.68 -11.71 3.89
CA LYS A 14 4.91 -11.59 4.68
C LYS A 14 4.69 -11.50 6.18
N ARG A 15 3.63 -10.81 6.63
CA ARG A 15 3.22 -10.82 8.04
C ARG A 15 2.86 -12.23 8.49
N LYS A 16 2.03 -12.93 7.72
CA LYS A 16 1.58 -14.30 8.05
C LYS A 16 2.73 -15.30 8.04
N ASP A 17 3.67 -15.20 7.10
CA ASP A 17 4.89 -16.03 7.06
C ASP A 17 5.74 -15.89 8.33
N GLN A 18 5.69 -14.72 8.97
CA GLN A 18 6.36 -14.45 10.25
C GLN A 18 5.51 -14.80 11.48
N GLY A 19 4.29 -15.31 11.29
CA GLY A 19 3.38 -15.67 12.38
C GLY A 19 2.80 -14.48 13.15
N LEU A 20 2.94 -13.26 12.63
CA LEU A 20 2.51 -12.04 13.32
C LEU A 20 1.02 -11.75 13.09
N SER A 21 0.32 -11.37 14.15
CA SER A 21 -1.04 -10.81 14.12
C SER A 21 -1.03 -9.34 13.70
N LEU A 22 -2.20 -8.79 13.33
CA LEU A 22 -2.30 -7.35 13.04
C LEU A 22 -2.13 -6.53 14.33
N GLU A 23 -2.55 -7.08 15.45
CA GLU A 23 -2.44 -6.52 16.79
C GLU A 23 -0.97 -6.30 17.19
N GLU A 24 -0.10 -7.29 16.93
CA GLU A 24 1.33 -7.15 17.15
C GLU A 24 1.95 -6.07 16.26
N ILE A 25 1.58 -6.03 14.98
CA ILE A 25 2.03 -4.95 14.08
C ILE A 25 1.55 -3.58 14.59
N ALA A 26 0.29 -3.46 15.01
CA ALA A 26 -0.27 -2.23 15.53
C ALA A 26 0.47 -1.74 16.78
N GLN A 27 0.81 -2.65 17.68
CA GLN A 27 1.59 -2.33 18.88
C GLN A 27 2.99 -1.80 18.55
N ILE A 28 3.70 -2.45 17.62
CA ILE A 28 5.06 -2.08 17.24
C ILE A 28 5.08 -0.75 16.46
N THR A 29 4.18 -0.61 15.49
CA THR A 29 4.18 0.52 14.55
C THR A 29 3.39 1.73 15.04
N ARG A 30 2.54 1.56 16.06
CA ARG A 30 1.53 2.54 16.51
C ARG A 30 0.50 2.92 15.45
N ILE A 31 0.33 2.08 14.43
CA ILE A 31 -0.71 2.22 13.41
C ILE A 31 -1.97 1.51 13.90
N SER A 32 -3.15 2.08 13.68
CA SER A 32 -4.41 1.42 14.06
C SER A 32 -4.64 0.14 13.26
N LEU A 33 -5.33 -0.84 13.85
CA LEU A 33 -5.73 -2.09 13.17
C LEU A 33 -6.46 -1.81 11.85
N TYR A 34 -7.38 -0.85 11.84
CA TYR A 34 -8.13 -0.46 10.64
C TYR A 34 -7.20 0.03 9.52
N ASN A 35 -6.24 0.89 9.83
CA ASN A 35 -5.30 1.38 8.82
C ASN A 35 -4.41 0.25 8.28
N LEU A 36 -3.99 -0.69 9.13
CA LEU A 36 -3.24 -1.87 8.66
C LEU A 36 -4.09 -2.78 7.76
N GLN A 37 -5.38 -2.97 8.08
CA GLN A 37 -6.31 -3.70 7.22
C GLN A 37 -6.51 -3.02 5.85
N PHE A 38 -6.59 -1.68 5.84
CA PHE A 38 -6.67 -0.93 4.59
C PHE A 38 -5.40 -1.06 3.75
N LEU A 39 -4.21 -1.08 4.38
CA LEU A 39 -2.96 -1.37 3.66
C LEU A 39 -2.97 -2.79 3.07
N GLU A 40 -3.33 -3.81 3.86
CA GLU A 40 -3.38 -5.20 3.39
C GLU A 40 -4.45 -5.46 2.31
N SER A 41 -5.42 -4.56 2.18
CA SER A 41 -6.52 -4.65 1.21
C SER A 41 -6.41 -3.63 0.07
N ASP A 42 -5.30 -2.92 -0.04
CA ASP A 42 -5.04 -1.83 -1.01
C ASP A 42 -6.10 -0.71 -1.00
N GLN A 43 -6.81 -0.53 0.11
CA GLN A 43 -7.84 0.50 0.28
C GLN A 43 -7.22 1.83 0.73
N TYR A 44 -6.20 2.30 0.02
CA TYR A 44 -5.43 3.50 0.38
C TYR A 44 -6.27 4.79 0.42
N HIS A 45 -7.42 4.82 -0.25
CA HIS A 45 -8.35 5.94 -0.24
C HIS A 45 -9.06 6.15 1.11
N LEU A 46 -9.06 5.14 1.98
CA LEU A 46 -9.61 5.21 3.34
C LEU A 46 -8.56 5.67 4.38
N LEU A 47 -7.30 5.85 3.98
CA LEU A 47 -6.24 6.31 4.86
C LEU A 47 -6.27 7.84 5.01
N PRO A 48 -5.67 8.40 6.09
CA PRO A 48 -5.69 9.85 6.36
C PRO A 48 -4.98 10.75 5.33
N GLY A 49 -4.41 10.17 4.27
CA GLY A 49 -3.71 10.88 3.20
C GLY A 49 -2.41 10.22 2.76
N GLU A 50 -1.84 10.73 1.67
CA GLU A 50 -0.65 10.16 1.02
C GLU A 50 0.60 10.18 1.93
N VAL A 51 0.79 11.26 2.69
CA VAL A 51 1.93 11.38 3.62
C VAL A 51 1.89 10.27 4.68
N TYR A 52 0.72 10.06 5.29
CA TYR A 52 0.50 9.00 6.27
C TYR A 52 0.64 7.61 5.65
N THR A 53 0.07 7.41 4.46
CA THR A 53 0.13 6.13 3.74
C THR A 53 1.58 5.69 3.53
N ARG A 54 2.44 6.58 3.02
CA ARG A 54 3.87 6.27 2.84
C ARG A 54 4.58 6.02 4.18
N GLY A 55 4.27 6.81 5.21
CA GLY A 55 4.81 6.59 6.56
C GLY A 55 4.45 5.21 7.12
N TYR A 56 3.19 4.81 6.94
CA TYR A 56 2.68 3.51 7.37
C TYR A 56 3.33 2.36 6.62
N LEU A 57 3.41 2.45 5.29
CA LEU A 57 4.08 1.46 4.45
C LEU A 57 5.54 1.28 4.86
N LYS A 58 6.29 2.38 5.07
CA LYS A 58 7.69 2.30 5.53
C LYS A 58 7.79 1.68 6.92
N SER A 59 6.92 2.04 7.86
CA SER A 59 6.92 1.48 9.22
C SER A 59 6.63 -0.01 9.20
N TYR A 60 5.61 -0.43 8.46
CA TYR A 60 5.20 -1.83 8.35
C TYR A 60 6.29 -2.67 7.65
N ALA A 61 6.89 -2.16 6.56
CA ALA A 61 7.99 -2.83 5.87
C ALA A 61 9.17 -3.14 6.80
N ARG A 62 9.54 -2.19 7.67
CA ARG A 62 10.62 -2.40 8.65
C ARG A 62 10.32 -3.52 9.62
N VAL A 63 9.09 -3.61 10.13
CA VAL A 63 8.69 -4.71 11.03
C VAL A 63 8.80 -6.05 10.31
N LEU A 64 8.37 -6.10 9.05
CA LEU A 64 8.43 -7.30 8.23
C LEU A 64 9.82 -7.60 7.65
N ARG A 65 10.85 -6.82 7.99
CA ARG A 65 12.22 -6.94 7.46
C ARG A 65 12.28 -6.89 5.93
N LEU A 66 11.41 -6.08 5.34
CA LEU A 66 11.41 -5.74 3.93
C LEU A 66 12.12 -4.40 3.73
N ASP A 67 12.65 -4.17 2.53
CA ASP A 67 13.21 -2.86 2.17
C ASP A 67 12.08 -1.82 2.05
N PRO A 68 12.06 -0.77 2.90
CA PRO A 68 11.03 0.26 2.85
C PRO A 68 11.00 1.04 1.54
N GLU A 69 12.15 1.25 0.88
CA GLU A 69 12.20 2.02 -0.36
C GLU A 69 11.65 1.21 -1.54
N GLU A 70 11.91 -0.10 -1.59
CA GLU A 70 11.31 -0.98 -2.60
C GLU A 70 9.78 -1.07 -2.42
N ILE A 71 9.29 -1.13 -1.18
CA ILE A 71 7.85 -1.11 -0.89
C ILE A 71 7.20 0.18 -1.39
N ILE A 72 7.85 1.33 -1.20
CA ILE A 72 7.34 2.61 -1.70
C ILE A 72 7.39 2.69 -3.23
N LYS A 73 8.42 2.12 -3.87
CA LYS A 73 8.49 2.03 -5.32
C LYS A 73 7.34 1.20 -5.90
N ILE A 74 7.07 0.02 -5.33
CA ILE A 74 5.93 -0.84 -5.74
C ILE A 74 4.61 -0.08 -5.56
N TYR A 75 4.43 0.60 -4.42
CA TYR A 75 3.24 1.42 -4.16
C TYR A 75 3.04 2.49 -5.24
N HIS A 76 4.09 3.24 -5.58
CA HIS A 76 4.01 4.27 -6.61
C HIS A 76 3.73 3.70 -8.01
N GLN A 77 4.34 2.56 -8.36
CA GLN A 77 4.06 1.89 -9.62
C GLN A 77 2.59 1.47 -9.72
N GLN A 78 2.05 0.81 -8.69
CA GLN A 78 0.65 0.39 -8.67
C GLN A 78 -0.32 1.57 -8.76
N ARG A 79 -0.04 2.68 -8.06
CA ARG A 79 -0.90 3.88 -8.15
C ARG A 79 -0.80 4.59 -9.48
N HIS A 80 0.37 4.60 -10.11
CA HIS A 80 0.53 5.15 -11.46
C HIS A 80 -0.32 4.35 -12.46
N TYR A 81 -0.27 3.01 -12.40
CA TYR A 81 -1.11 2.13 -13.21
C TYR A 81 -2.60 2.39 -12.99
N GLN A 82 -3.05 2.48 -11.73
CA GLN A 82 -4.44 2.80 -11.45
C GLN A 82 -4.82 4.18 -12.01
N ASN A 83 -3.98 5.20 -11.88
CA ASN A 83 -4.30 6.55 -12.36
C ASN A 83 -4.42 6.62 -13.90
N ILE A 84 -3.50 5.98 -14.65
CA ILE A 84 -3.53 5.99 -16.12
C ILE A 84 -4.75 5.24 -16.69
N PHE A 85 -5.20 4.16 -16.03
CA PHE A 85 -6.31 3.34 -16.51
C PHE A 85 -7.67 3.71 -15.90
N SER A 86 -7.69 4.57 -14.88
CA SER A 86 -8.94 5.06 -14.25
C SER A 86 -9.33 6.47 -14.67
N LYS A 87 -8.44 7.24 -15.33
CA LYS A 87 -8.80 8.50 -15.98
C LYS A 87 -9.35 8.23 -17.38
N PRO A 88 -10.54 8.75 -17.75
CA PRO A 88 -10.96 8.72 -19.15
C PRO A 88 -9.95 9.49 -20.00
N ALA A 89 -9.58 8.95 -21.17
CA ALA A 89 -8.58 9.49 -22.10
C ALA A 89 -8.97 10.85 -22.75
N PHE A 90 -9.92 11.57 -22.19
CA PHE A 90 -10.55 12.75 -22.79
C PHE A 90 -10.49 13.94 -21.83
N SER A 91 -9.29 14.46 -21.57
CA SER A 91 -9.11 15.83 -21.06
C SER A 91 -8.16 16.66 -21.92
N LEU A 92 -8.01 16.30 -23.19
CA LEU A 92 -7.40 17.14 -24.22
C LEU A 92 -8.50 17.72 -25.13
N SER A 93 -9.29 18.66 -24.60
CA SER A 93 -10.06 19.60 -25.43
C SER A 93 -9.51 21.01 -25.16
N HIS A 94 -8.48 21.37 -25.92
CA HIS A 94 -8.56 22.38 -26.99
C HIS A 94 -8.77 23.81 -26.45
N SER A 95 -7.65 24.50 -26.21
CA SER A 95 -7.60 25.94 -26.36
C SER A 95 -7.46 26.24 -27.85
N LEU A 96 -8.54 26.69 -28.47
CA LEU A 96 -8.49 27.59 -29.62
C LEU A 96 -8.91 28.97 -29.14
#